data_AF-A0A3C0QPN9-F1
#
_entry.id   AF-A0A3C0QPN9-F1
#
_cell.length_a   1.000
_cell.length_b   1.000
_cell.length_c   1.000
_cell.angle_alpha   90.00
_cell.angle_beta   90.00
_cell.angle_gamma   90.00
#
_symmetry.space_group_name_H-M   'P 1'
#
loop_
_entity.id
_entity.type
_entity.pdbx_description
1 polymer ?
#
loop_
_entity_poly.entity_id
_entity_poly.type
_entity_poly.pdbx_seq_one_letter_code
_entity_poly.pdbx_strand_id
1 'polypeptide(L)'
;MLTEKIRVFGIVQGVGFRPFTAVTAEKFHIKGTVANKGSYVEIFAQGSPENINAFMDTVRNHPPERAMILEMEHDSCEREPFSAFAIIESEKETGNIFVSPDIATCEKCRTELFDPHNRRYLHPFINCTQCGPRLTILDAMPYDRERTSMKEFPMCP
;
A
#
# COMPACT_ATOMS: atom_id res chain seq x y z
N MET A 1 3.22 6.71 -25.20
CA MET A 1 3.12 6.42 -23.75
C MET A 1 2.58 5.03 -23.63
N LEU A 2 3.24 4.20 -22.84
CA LEU A 2 2.86 2.81 -22.61
C LEU A 2 2.07 2.73 -21.30
N THR A 3 1.13 1.80 -21.19
CA THR A 3 0.46 1.51 -19.91
C THR A 3 0.72 0.05 -19.55
N GLU A 4 1.33 -0.17 -18.39
CA GLU A 4 1.48 -1.51 -17.79
C GLU A 4 0.41 -1.70 -16.72
N LYS A 5 -0.23 -2.87 -16.75
CA LYS A 5 -1.02 -3.39 -15.65
C LYS A 5 -0.13 -4.32 -14.83
N ILE A 6 0.20 -3.92 -13.61
CA ILE A 6 1.08 -4.67 -12.70
C ILE A 6 0.24 -5.26 -11.57
N ARG A 7 0.40 -6.55 -11.30
CA ARG A 7 -0.20 -7.23 -10.15
C ARG A 7 0.91 -7.69 -9.21
N VAL A 8 0.85 -7.24 -7.96
CA VAL A 8 1.86 -7.57 -6.94
C VAL A 8 1.25 -8.48 -5.88
N PHE A 9 1.80 -9.67 -5.71
CA PHE A 9 1.32 -10.70 -4.78
C PHE A 9 2.28 -10.87 -3.61
N GLY A 10 1.73 -11.25 -2.45
CA GLY A 10 2.48 -11.49 -1.21
C GLY A 10 1.95 -10.67 -0.03
N ILE A 11 2.80 -10.36 0.94
CA ILE A 11 2.45 -9.48 2.06
C ILE A 11 2.57 -8.03 1.58
N VAL A 12 1.57 -7.56 0.84
CA VAL A 12 1.58 -6.23 0.22
C VAL A 12 0.38 -5.37 0.62
N GLN A 13 -0.55 -5.90 1.39
CA GLN A 13 -1.70 -5.17 1.91
C GLN A 13 -1.54 -4.91 3.42
N GLY A 14 -1.99 -3.74 3.88
CA GLY A 14 -1.82 -3.32 5.29
C GLY A 14 -0.38 -2.92 5.68
N VAL A 15 0.55 -2.86 4.73
CA VAL A 15 1.98 -2.55 4.98
C VAL A 15 2.41 -1.19 4.43
N GLY A 16 1.46 -0.36 4.01
CA GLY A 16 1.74 0.96 3.42
C GLY A 16 2.13 0.93 1.95
N PHE A 17 1.81 -0.16 1.23
CA PHE A 17 2.16 -0.31 -0.19
C PHE A 17 1.48 0.73 -1.09
N ARG A 18 0.17 0.98 -0.95
CA ARG A 18 -0.54 2.00 -1.76
C ARG A 18 0.09 3.41 -1.66
N PRO A 19 0.37 3.97 -0.45
CA PRO A 19 1.13 5.21 -0.34
C PRO A 19 2.53 5.16 -0.94
N PHE A 20 3.27 4.06 -0.73
CA PHE A 20 4.60 3.88 -1.30
C PHE A 20 4.57 3.92 -2.84
N THR A 21 3.60 3.23 -3.45
CA THR A 21 3.42 3.23 -4.91
C THR A 21 3.14 4.64 -5.42
N ALA A 22 2.29 5.41 -4.72
CA ALA A 22 1.96 6.78 -5.12
C ALA A 22 3.19 7.71 -5.08
N VAL A 23 3.99 7.65 -4.01
CA VAL A 23 5.25 8.42 -3.89
C VAL A 23 6.26 8.00 -4.97
N THR A 24 6.36 6.70 -5.22
CA THR A 24 7.26 6.15 -6.25
C THR A 24 6.81 6.58 -7.65
N ALA A 25 5.50 6.61 -7.91
CA ALA A 25 4.97 7.07 -9.19
C ALA A 25 5.27 8.54 -9.44
N GLU A 26 5.13 9.39 -8.41
CA GLU A 26 5.49 10.81 -8.49
C GLU A 26 6.98 10.99 -8.83
N LYS A 27 7.87 10.25 -8.16
CA LYS A 27 9.33 10.28 -8.38
C LYS A 27 9.73 9.96 -9.83
N PHE A 28 9.02 9.04 -10.48
CA PHE A 28 9.32 8.60 -11.86
C PHE A 28 8.37 9.20 -12.90
N HIS A 29 7.57 10.21 -12.53
CA HIS A 29 6.60 10.86 -13.42
C HIS A 29 5.61 9.87 -14.07
N ILE A 30 5.21 8.83 -13.32
CA ILE A 30 4.21 7.84 -13.72
C ILE A 30 2.82 8.35 -13.37
N LYS A 31 1.87 8.17 -14.29
CA LYS A 31 0.44 8.42 -14.06
C LYS A 31 -0.30 7.09 -14.02
N GLY A 32 -1.47 7.05 -13.39
CA GLY A 32 -2.22 5.81 -13.27
C GLY A 32 -2.91 5.64 -11.93
N THR A 33 -3.04 4.40 -11.47
CA THR A 33 -3.77 4.11 -10.24
C THR A 33 -3.15 2.97 -9.45
N VAL A 34 -3.45 2.91 -8.15
CA VAL A 34 -3.15 1.77 -7.30
C VAL A 34 -4.36 1.41 -6.43
N ALA A 35 -4.65 0.11 -6.34
CA ALA A 35 -5.74 -0.43 -5.54
C ALA A 35 -5.38 -1.78 -4.91
N ASN A 36 -5.97 -2.07 -3.76
CA ASN A 36 -5.96 -3.44 -3.25
C ASN A 36 -7.08 -4.23 -3.96
N LYS A 37 -6.74 -5.39 -4.53
CA LYS A 37 -7.67 -6.29 -5.22
C LYS A 37 -7.57 -7.67 -4.60
N GLY A 38 -8.59 -8.12 -3.88
CA GLY A 38 -8.57 -9.45 -3.24
C GLY A 38 -7.27 -9.72 -2.47
N SER A 39 -6.40 -10.55 -3.05
CA SER A 39 -5.10 -10.97 -2.52
C SER A 39 -3.86 -10.17 -2.97
N TYR A 40 -3.99 -9.25 -3.92
CA TYR A 40 -2.87 -8.55 -4.56
C TYR A 40 -3.06 -7.04 -4.56
N VAL A 41 -2.02 -6.32 -4.97
CA VAL A 41 -2.09 -4.89 -5.28
C VAL A 41 -2.05 -4.74 -6.79
N GLU A 42 -3.08 -4.09 -7.35
CA GLU A 42 -3.13 -3.74 -8.77
C GLU A 42 -2.60 -2.32 -8.96
N ILE A 43 -1.71 -2.16 -9.93
CA ILE A 43 -1.16 -0.87 -10.32
C ILE A 43 -1.34 -0.71 -11.82
N PHE A 44 -1.97 0.37 -12.24
CA PHE A 44 -1.83 0.86 -13.61
C PHE A 44 -0.72 1.90 -13.64
N ALA A 45 0.30 1.69 -14.46
CA ALA A 45 1.44 2.59 -14.61
C ALA A 45 1.56 3.04 -16.06
N GLN A 46 1.35 4.34 -16.30
CA GLN A 46 1.40 4.96 -17.61
C GLN A 46 2.54 5.99 -17.69
N GLY A 47 3.39 5.87 -18.71
CA GLY A 47 4.59 6.70 -18.85
C GLY A 47 5.43 6.35 -20.08
N SER A 48 6.69 6.79 -20.07
CA SER A 48 7.70 6.29 -21.02
C SER A 48 8.18 4.90 -20.61
N PRO A 49 8.65 4.06 -21.55
CA PRO A 49 9.17 2.73 -21.22
C PRO A 49 10.29 2.77 -20.17
N GLU A 50 11.16 3.77 -20.22
CA GLU A 50 12.29 3.93 -19.30
C GLU A 50 11.79 4.21 -17.87
N ASN A 51 10.82 5.11 -17.73
CA ASN A 51 10.26 5.47 -16.43
C ASN A 51 9.45 4.31 -15.83
N ILE A 52 8.72 3.56 -16.65
CA ILE A 52 7.97 2.38 -16.20
C ILE A 52 8.94 1.30 -15.72
N ASN A 53 10.01 1.03 -16.45
CA ASN A 53 11.03 0.07 -16.03
C ASN A 53 11.69 0.47 -14.71
N ALA A 54 12.07 1.74 -14.54
CA ALA A 54 12.66 2.24 -13.30
C ALA A 54 11.66 2.19 -12.12
N PHE A 55 10.39 2.47 -12.38
CA PHE A 55 9.31 2.34 -11.41
C PHE A 55 9.11 0.88 -10.96
N MET A 56 9.00 -0.05 -11.91
CA MET A 56 8.84 -1.48 -11.62
C MET A 56 10.04 -2.05 -10.85
N ASP A 57 11.26 -1.65 -11.22
CA ASP A 57 12.47 -2.05 -10.52
C ASP A 57 12.47 -1.56 -9.07
N THR A 58 12.07 -0.32 -8.83
CA THR A 58 11.95 0.24 -7.48
C THR A 58 10.89 -0.48 -6.66
N VAL A 59 9.72 -0.75 -7.26
CA VAL A 59 8.63 -1.49 -6.58
C VAL A 59 9.09 -2.89 -6.20
N ARG A 60 9.85 -3.58 -7.06
CA ARG A 60 10.32 -4.94 -6.83
C ARG A 60 11.47 -5.02 -5.82
N ASN A 61 12.48 -4.16 -5.96
CA ASN A 61 13.75 -4.28 -5.24
C ASN A 61 13.84 -3.39 -3.99
N HIS A 62 13.01 -2.36 -3.91
CA HIS A 62 12.97 -1.45 -2.77
C HIS A 62 11.55 -1.29 -2.21
N PRO A 63 10.84 -2.40 -1.92
CA PRO A 63 9.50 -2.32 -1.38
C PRO A 63 9.50 -1.73 0.04
N PRO A 64 8.33 -1.35 0.59
CA PRO A 64 8.22 -0.98 1.99
C PRO A 64 8.85 -2.04 2.90
N GLU A 65 9.48 -1.64 4.00
CA GLU A 65 10.26 -2.51 4.90
C GLU A 65 9.56 -3.81 5.33
N ARG A 66 8.22 -3.80 5.42
CA ARG A 66 7.42 -4.94 5.86
C ARG A 66 6.59 -5.56 4.75
N ALA A 67 6.77 -5.09 3.54
CA ALA A 67 6.21 -5.72 2.37
C ALA A 67 7.11 -6.86 1.93
N MET A 68 6.50 -8.00 1.61
CA MET A 68 7.19 -9.13 1.02
C MET A 68 6.49 -9.49 -0.28
N ILE A 69 7.16 -9.19 -1.40
CA ILE A 69 6.67 -9.52 -2.74
C ILE A 69 7.07 -10.97 -3.02
N LEU A 70 6.08 -11.84 -3.20
CA LEU A 70 6.29 -13.24 -3.59
C LEU A 70 6.30 -13.38 -5.11
N GLU A 71 5.43 -12.63 -5.77
CA GLU A 71 5.25 -12.69 -7.22
C GLU A 71 4.80 -11.32 -7.72
N MET A 72 5.25 -10.97 -8.92
CA MET A 72 4.89 -9.72 -9.58
C MET A 72 4.72 -9.99 -11.07
N GLU A 73 3.48 -9.93 -11.51
CA GLU A 73 3.07 -10.07 -12.90
C GLU A 73 2.87 -8.68 -13.51
N HIS A 74 3.12 -8.54 -14.80
CA HIS A 74 2.78 -7.33 -15.52
C HIS A 74 2.45 -7.63 -16.98
N ASP A 75 1.48 -6.89 -17.51
CA ASP A 75 1.05 -6.98 -18.89
C ASP A 75 0.88 -5.56 -19.48
N SER A 76 1.39 -5.34 -20.69
CA SER A 76 1.09 -4.13 -21.44
C SER A 76 -0.39 -4.10 -21.80
N CYS A 77 -1.06 -2.97 -21.59
CA CYS A 77 -2.48 -2.80 -21.89
C CYS A 77 -2.78 -1.44 -22.51
N GLU A 78 -3.89 -1.37 -23.25
CA GLU A 78 -4.43 -0.09 -23.73
C GLU A 78 -5.40 0.49 -22.69
N ARG A 79 -5.17 1.76 -22.34
CA ARG A 79 -6.00 2.54 -21.42
C ARG A 79 -6.02 3.99 -21.88
N GLU A 80 -7.11 4.68 -21.54
CA GLU A 80 -7.16 6.12 -21.70
C GLU A 80 -6.04 6.81 -20.90
N PRO A 81 -5.54 7.98 -21.36
CA PRO A 81 -4.53 8.71 -20.64
C PRO A 81 -4.99 9.10 -19.23
N PHE A 82 -4.19 8.77 -18.22
CA PHE A 82 -4.43 9.22 -16.86
C PHE A 82 -3.97 10.67 -16.71
N SER A 83 -4.73 11.48 -15.96
CA SER A 83 -4.35 12.86 -15.67
C SER A 83 -3.27 12.95 -14.58
N ALA A 84 -3.36 12.08 -13.57
CA ALA A 84 -2.46 11.97 -12.43
C ALA A 84 -2.32 10.52 -11.94
N PHE A 85 -1.52 10.30 -10.90
CA PHE A 85 -1.50 9.02 -10.17
C PHE A 85 -2.44 9.09 -8.95
N ALA A 86 -3.33 8.10 -8.79
CA ALA A 86 -4.32 8.11 -7.71
C ALA A 86 -4.41 6.77 -6.96
N ILE A 87 -4.59 6.84 -5.64
CA ILE A 87 -5.02 5.68 -4.85
C ILE A 87 -6.54 5.58 -4.97
N ILE A 88 -7.04 4.50 -5.57
CA ILE A 88 -8.48 4.30 -5.80
C ILE A 88 -9.06 3.26 -4.83
N GLU A 89 -10.39 3.12 -4.84
CA GLU A 89 -11.10 2.19 -3.95
C GLU A 89 -10.69 0.72 -4.17
N SER A 90 -10.69 -0.03 -3.07
CA SER A 90 -10.31 -1.43 -3.05
C SER A 90 -11.48 -2.33 -3.49
N GLU A 91 -11.25 -3.23 -4.44
CA GLU A 91 -12.29 -4.14 -4.95
C GLU A 91 -12.13 -5.57 -4.42
N LYS A 92 -13.28 -6.23 -4.18
CA LYS A 92 -13.32 -7.63 -3.75
C LYS A 92 -13.05 -8.53 -4.95
N GLU A 93 -12.08 -9.43 -4.81
CA GLU A 93 -11.77 -10.48 -5.79
C GLU A 93 -11.44 -11.77 -5.04
N THR A 94 -11.71 -12.92 -5.66
CA THR A 94 -11.45 -14.25 -5.09
C THR A 94 -10.00 -14.67 -5.30
N GLY A 95 -9.31 -15.14 -4.26
CA GLY A 95 -7.92 -15.61 -4.36
C GLY A 95 -7.27 -15.98 -3.02
N ASN A 96 -6.03 -16.45 -3.07
CA ASN A 96 -5.23 -16.82 -1.89
C ASN A 96 -4.82 -15.56 -1.11
N ILE A 97 -5.36 -15.38 0.09
CA ILE A 97 -5.13 -14.19 0.91
C ILE A 97 -3.85 -14.34 1.74
N PHE A 98 -2.94 -13.37 1.61
CA PHE A 98 -1.78 -13.22 2.50
C PHE A 98 -2.00 -12.01 3.42
N VAL A 99 -2.15 -12.25 4.72
CA VAL A 99 -2.32 -11.20 5.73
C VAL A 99 -1.03 -11.05 6.53
N SER A 100 -0.59 -9.81 6.74
CA SER A 100 0.52 -9.53 7.64
C SER A 100 0.17 -9.97 9.07
N PRO A 101 1.10 -10.59 9.82
CA PRO A 101 0.91 -10.80 11.25
C PRO A 101 0.85 -9.45 11.98
N ASP A 102 0.38 -9.48 13.23
CA ASP A 102 0.49 -8.34 14.13
C ASP A 102 1.94 -8.06 14.48
N ILE A 103 2.32 -6.79 14.58
CA ILE A 103 3.72 -6.42 14.77
C ILE A 103 3.88 -5.40 15.88
N ALA A 104 4.89 -5.61 16.72
CA ALA A 104 5.27 -4.68 17.77
C ALA A 104 5.58 -3.28 17.21
N THR A 105 5.40 -2.28 18.08
CA THR A 105 5.62 -0.85 17.81
C THR A 105 7.02 -0.61 17.23
N CYS A 106 7.09 0.10 16.11
CA CYS A 106 8.36 0.44 15.46
C CYS A 106 9.10 1.57 16.19
N GLU A 107 10.39 1.75 15.90
CA GLU A 107 11.22 2.80 16.51
C GLU A 107 10.66 4.20 16.26
N LYS A 108 10.11 4.45 15.07
CA LYS A 108 9.50 5.74 14.73
C LYS A 108 8.29 6.03 15.64
N CYS A 109 7.36 5.09 15.76
CA CYS A 109 6.22 5.24 16.66
C CYS A 109 6.68 5.30 18.13
N ARG A 110 7.72 4.57 18.51
CA ARG A 110 8.29 4.65 19.87
C ARG A 110 8.84 6.04 20.17
N THR A 111 9.52 6.65 19.21
CA THR A 111 10.01 8.04 19.32
C THR A 111 8.84 9.01 19.44
N GLU A 112 7.83 8.91 18.57
CA GLU A 112 6.61 9.76 18.64
C GLU A 112 5.83 9.58 19.96
N LEU A 113 5.80 8.36 20.51
CA LEU A 113 5.10 8.03 21.74
C LEU A 113 5.68 8.75 22.97
N PHE A 114 6.99 8.95 23.00
CA PHE A 114 7.71 9.55 24.13
C PHE A 114 8.18 10.99 23.89
N ASP A 115 7.81 11.60 22.77
CA ASP A 115 8.09 13.01 22.46
C ASP A 115 6.98 13.93 23.03
N PRO A 116 7.25 14.76 24.05
CA PRO A 116 6.25 15.67 24.65
C PRO A 116 5.69 16.72 23.69
N HIS A 117 6.36 16.99 22.57
CA HIS A 117 5.91 17.93 21.55
C HIS A 117 5.07 17.27 20.46
N ASN A 118 4.99 15.93 20.44
CA ASN A 118 4.18 15.21 19.48
C ASN A 118 2.72 15.15 19.94
N ARG A 119 1.77 15.37 19.04
CA ARG A 119 0.33 15.22 19.33
C ARG A 119 -0.06 13.81 19.81
N ARG A 120 0.79 12.80 19.56
CA ARG A 120 0.61 11.41 19.97
C ARG A 120 1.41 11.05 21.24
N TYR A 121 1.90 12.03 21.99
CA TYR A 121 2.58 11.82 23.26
C TYR A 121 1.73 10.95 24.21
N LEU A 122 2.30 9.85 24.67
CA LEU A 122 1.67 8.82 25.52
C LEU A 122 0.37 8.21 24.94
N HIS A 123 0.14 8.29 23.64
CA HIS A 123 -1.06 7.74 23.00
C HIS A 123 -0.99 6.18 22.93
N PRO A 124 -1.82 5.44 23.69
CA PRO A 124 -1.65 3.98 23.86
C PRO A 124 -1.85 3.15 22.60
N PHE A 125 -2.63 3.66 21.64
CA PHE A 125 -2.94 2.96 20.39
C PHE A 125 -2.08 3.45 19.21
N ILE A 126 -0.93 4.07 19.48
CA ILE A 126 -0.05 4.56 18.41
C ILE A 126 0.41 3.41 17.51
N ASN A 127 0.21 3.56 16.21
CA ASN A 127 0.75 2.68 15.20
C ASN A 127 0.94 3.44 13.88
N CYS A 128 1.61 2.82 12.92
CA CYS A 128 1.79 3.34 11.57
C CYS A 128 1.61 2.22 10.55
N THR A 129 1.85 2.51 9.27
CA THR A 129 1.80 1.49 8.21
C THR A 129 2.80 0.35 8.41
N GLN A 130 3.84 0.59 9.21
CA GLN A 130 4.84 -0.43 9.54
C GLN A 130 4.40 -1.26 10.76
N CYS A 131 3.95 -0.69 11.89
CA CYS A 131 3.65 -1.47 13.10
C CYS A 131 2.17 -1.55 13.49
N GLY A 132 1.88 -2.28 14.57
CA GLY A 132 0.56 -2.39 15.18
C GLY A 132 -0.19 -3.66 14.75
N PRO A 133 -1.45 -3.78 15.18
CA PRO A 133 -2.28 -4.93 14.85
C PRO A 133 -2.61 -4.96 13.36
N ARG A 134 -2.71 -6.17 12.82
CA ARG A 134 -3.07 -6.49 11.43
C ARG A 134 -4.08 -7.62 11.44
N LEU A 135 -3.62 -8.86 11.55
CA LEU A 135 -4.49 -10.03 11.54
C LEU A 135 -5.56 -9.95 12.63
N THR A 136 -5.20 -9.54 13.85
CA THR A 136 -6.14 -9.49 14.99
C THR A 136 -7.31 -8.53 14.82
N ILE A 137 -7.20 -7.55 13.92
CA ILE A 137 -8.23 -6.52 13.71
C ILE A 137 -8.92 -6.63 12.35
N LEU A 138 -8.54 -7.60 11.52
CA LEU A 138 -9.04 -7.74 10.16
C LEU A 138 -10.34 -8.55 10.13
N ASP A 139 -11.41 -7.95 9.61
CA ASP A 139 -12.70 -8.65 9.40
C ASP A 139 -12.74 -9.34 8.03
N ALA A 140 -12.27 -8.65 6.98
CA ALA A 140 -12.33 -9.14 5.61
C ALA A 140 -11.29 -8.45 4.70
N MET A 141 -10.98 -9.10 3.58
CA MET A 141 -10.11 -8.56 2.52
C MET A 141 -10.88 -7.87 1.39
N PRO A 142 -10.20 -7.11 0.51
CA PRO A 142 -8.89 -6.47 0.70
C PRO A 142 -8.77 -5.61 1.97
N TYR A 143 -7.54 -5.43 2.45
CA TYR A 143 -7.25 -4.63 3.65
C TYR A 143 -7.67 -3.18 3.41
N ASP A 144 -8.71 -2.77 4.11
CA ASP A 144 -9.15 -1.38 4.17
C ASP A 144 -9.77 -1.09 5.53
N ARG A 145 -9.80 0.18 5.95
CA ARG A 145 -10.26 0.56 7.30
C ARG A 145 -11.67 0.06 7.56
N GLU A 146 -12.55 0.18 6.59
CA GLU A 146 -13.96 -0.26 6.64
C GLU A 146 -14.11 -1.77 6.94
N ARG A 147 -13.06 -2.58 6.70
CA ARG A 147 -13.02 -4.04 6.88
C ARG A 147 -12.12 -4.46 8.02
N THR A 148 -11.93 -3.56 8.98
CA THR A 148 -11.24 -3.84 10.23
C THR A 148 -12.11 -3.40 11.40
N SER A 149 -11.80 -3.84 12.61
CA SER A 149 -12.42 -3.32 13.84
C SER A 149 -12.25 -1.80 14.00
N MET A 150 -11.30 -1.18 13.27
CA MET A 150 -11.11 0.28 13.24
C MET A 150 -12.24 1.03 12.51
N LYS A 151 -13.15 0.34 11.82
CA LYS A 151 -14.31 0.93 11.13
C LYS A 151 -15.24 1.71 12.07
N GLU A 152 -15.30 1.32 13.33
CA GLU A 152 -16.14 1.95 14.36
C GLU A 152 -15.57 3.29 14.86
N PHE A 153 -14.32 3.59 14.51
CA PHE A 153 -13.62 4.81 14.92
C PHE A 153 -13.43 5.73 13.70
N PRO A 154 -14.34 6.67 13.40
CA PRO A 154 -14.13 7.62 12.31
C PRO A 154 -12.87 8.46 12.54
N MET A 155 -12.12 8.78 11.47
CA MET A 155 -10.93 9.62 11.60
C MET A 155 -11.31 11.06 11.98
N CYS A 156 -10.59 11.65 12.94
CA CYS A 156 -10.70 13.07 13.19
C CYS A 156 -10.23 13.89 11.96
N PRO A 157 -10.73 15.13 11.78
CA PRO A 157 -10.19 16.06 10.80
C PRO A 157 -8.68 16.32 10.96
#